data_AF-A0A268TX50-F1
#
_entry.id   AF-A0A268TX50-F1
#
_cell.length_a   1.000
_cell.length_b   1.000
_cell.length_c   1.000
_cell.angle_alpha   90.00
_cell.angle_beta   90.00
_cell.angle_gamma   90.00
#
_symmetry.space_group_name_H-M   'P 1'
#
loop_
_entity.id
_entity.type
_entity.pdbx_description
1 polymer ?
#
loop_
_entity_poly.entity_id
_entity_poly.type
_entity_poly.pdbx_seq_one_letter_code
_entity_poly.pdbx_strand_id
1 'polypeptide(L)' 'MLNAYGEIVTKDGLIEEIESLLNRLEDSAQNTVLNAEMMKSLDIVSLNSIRNGLLQKCGNEVQANLEWLHSLKDL' A
#
# COMPACT_ATOMS: atom_id res chain seq x y z
N MET A 1 5.75 5.70 17.08
CA MET A 1 5.11 4.46 17.58
C MET A 1 5.85 3.29 16.96
N LEU A 2 6.05 2.17 17.66
CA LEU A 2 6.56 0.95 17.04
C LEU A 2 5.37 0.16 16.49
N ASN A 3 5.38 -0.25 15.23
CA ASN A 3 4.32 -1.11 14.70
C ASN A 3 4.58 -2.60 15.00
N ALA A 4 3.65 -3.47 14.59
CA ALA A 4 3.72 -4.92 14.80
C ALA A 4 4.92 -5.61 14.10
N TYR A 5 5.60 -4.90 13.19
CA TYR A 5 6.77 -5.37 12.45
C TYR A 5 8.09 -4.82 13.02
N GLY A 6 8.04 -4.08 14.13
CA GLY A 6 9.23 -3.48 14.75
C GLY A 6 9.69 -2.17 14.11
N GLU A 7 8.91 -1.60 13.18
CA GLU A 7 9.26 -0.36 12.50
C GLU A 7 8.85 0.85 13.36
N ILE A 8 9.72 1.87 13.40
CA ILE A 8 9.38 3.17 13.98
C ILE A 8 8.52 3.91 12.95
N VAL A 9 7.22 4.04 13.23
CA VAL A 9 6.27 4.75 12.39
C VAL A 9 5.84 6.06 13.03
N THR A 10 5.81 7.10 12.21
CA THR A 10 5.21 8.41 12.51
C THR A 10 3.91 8.55 11.74
N LYS A 11 3.02 9.43 12.23
CA LYS A 11 1.74 9.66 11.55
C LYS A 11 1.95 10.22 10.14
N ASP A 12 2.81 11.23 10.00
CA ASP A 12 3.12 11.83 8.69
C ASP A 12 3.82 10.83 7.76
N GLY A 13 4.74 10.00 8.29
CA GLY A 13 5.41 8.97 7.48
C GLY A 13 4.44 7.90 6.96
N LEU A 14 3.43 7.50 7.75
CA LEU A 14 2.39 6.59 7.27
C LEU A 14 1.55 7.21 6.16
N ILE A 15 1.27 8.51 6.23
CA ILE A 15 0.49 9.21 5.20
C ILE A 15 1.27 9.23 3.88
N GLU A 16 2.54 9.62 3.91
CA GLU A 16 3.42 9.63 2.73
C GLU A 16 3.55 8.23 2.10
N GLU A 17 3.65 7.20 2.93
CA GLU A 17 3.77 5.81 2.47
C GLU A 17 2.46 5.30 1.85
N ILE A 18 1.31 5.62 2.45
CA ILE A 18 -0.01 5.29 1.91
C ILE A 18 -0.22 5.96 0.55
N GLU A 19 0.08 7.26 0.42
CA GLU A 19 0.01 7.99 -0.85
C GLU A 19 0.90 7.34 -1.92
N SER A 20 2.12 6.98 -1.55
CA SER A 20 3.06 6.33 -2.46
C SER A 20 2.57 4.95 -2.92
N LEU A 21 1.96 4.16 -2.03
CA LEU A 21 1.42 2.84 -2.35
C LEU A 21 0.17 2.93 -3.24
N LEU A 22 -0.70 3.91 -3.02
CA LEU A 22 -1.89 4.12 -3.84
C LEU A 22 -1.54 4.54 -5.26
N ASN A 23 -0.63 5.51 -5.41
CA ASN A 23 -0.15 5.95 -6.72
C ASN A 23 0.60 4.84 -7.49
N ARG A 24 1.08 3.79 -6.80
CA ARG A 24 1.66 2.61 -7.45
C ARG A 24 0.60 1.62 -7.96
N LEU A 25 -0.56 1.54 -7.31
CA LEU A 25 -1.64 0.61 -7.66
C LEU A 25 -2.51 1.10 -8.81
N GLU A 26 -2.60 2.41 -9.02
CA GLU A 26 -3.31 2.98 -10.17
C GLU A 26 -2.41 2.95 -11.42
N ASP A 27 -2.59 1.93 -12.26
CA ASP A 27 -1.95 1.78 -13.57
C ASP A 27 -2.50 2.80 -14.62
N SER A 28 -2.97 3.98 -14.19
CA SER A 28 -3.70 4.90 -15.06
C SER A 28 -3.46 6.37 -14.72
N ALA A 29 -3.62 7.22 -15.74
CA ALA A 29 -3.20 8.61 -15.86
C ALA A 29 -3.79 9.65 -14.86
N GLN A 30 -4.29 9.24 -13.69
CA GLN A 30 -4.78 10.11 -12.63
C GLN A 30 -4.12 9.70 -11.31
N ASN A 31 -3.24 10.56 -10.77
CA ASN A 31 -2.76 10.39 -9.40
C ASN A 31 -3.95 10.49 -8.45
N THR A 32 -4.16 9.47 -7.61
CA THR A 32 -5.12 9.56 -6.51
C THR A 32 -4.63 10.62 -5.54
N VAL A 33 -5.20 11.83 -5.62
CA VAL A 33 -5.05 12.84 -4.55
C VAL A 33 -6.01 12.45 -3.44
N LEU A 34 -5.67 11.39 -2.71
CA LEU A 34 -6.37 11.04 -1.49
C LEU A 34 -6.13 12.20 -0.53
N ASN A 35 -7.19 12.92 -0.15
CA ASN A 35 -7.07 14.20 0.53
C ASN A 35 -6.27 14.00 1.84
N ALA A 36 -5.06 14.55 1.89
CA ALA A 36 -4.17 14.47 3.05
C ALA A 36 -4.83 14.98 4.34
N GLU A 37 -5.81 15.88 4.25
CA GLU A 37 -6.61 16.31 5.40
C GLU A 37 -7.51 15.19 5.94
N MET A 38 -8.07 14.35 5.06
CA MET A 38 -8.83 13.17 5.48
C MET A 38 -7.91 12.16 6.18
N MET A 39 -6.70 11.93 5.66
CA MET A 39 -5.74 11.02 6.31
C MET A 39 -5.24 11.56 7.65
N LYS A 40 -5.06 12.88 7.77
CA LYS A 40 -4.73 13.53 9.06
C LYS A 40 -5.84 13.39 10.09
N SER A 41 -7.09 13.21 9.69
CA SER A 41 -8.22 12.97 10.60
C SER A 41 -8.21 11.56 11.22
N LEU A 42 -7.52 10.59 10.59
CA LEU A 42 -7.45 9.22 11.06
C LEU A 42 -6.45 9.06 12.20
N ASP A 43 -6.70 8.09 13.09
CA ASP A 43 -5.71 7.69 14.09
C ASP A 43 -4.56 6.88 13.45
N ILE A 44 -3.45 6.79 14.18
CA ILE A 44 -2.24 6.12 13.70
C ILE A 44 -2.46 4.61 13.47
N VAL A 45 -3.42 4.00 14.17
CA VAL A 45 -3.77 2.58 14.04
C VAL A 45 -4.49 2.30 12.73
N SER A 46 -5.43 3.18 12.37
CA SER A 46 -6.18 3.12 11.11
C SER A 46 -5.25 3.34 9.93
N LEU A 47 -4.35 4.34 10.00
CA LEU A 47 -3.34 4.57 8.97
C LEU A 47 -2.45 3.34 8.77
N ASN A 48 -1.98 2.74 9.87
CA ASN A 48 -1.16 1.53 9.79
C ASN A 48 -1.92 0.34 9.19
N SER A 49 -3.22 0.20 9.50
CA SER A 49 -4.08 -0.82 8.91
C SER A 49 -4.27 -0.63 7.40
N ILE A 50 -4.48 0.62 6.96
CA ILE A 50 -4.59 0.99 5.54
C ILE A 50 -3.29 0.64 4.81
N ARG A 51 -2.14 1.07 5.34
CA ARG A 51 -0.82 0.75 4.79
C ARG A 51 -0.63 -0.76 4.61
N ASN A 52 -0.92 -1.56 5.65
CA ASN A 52 -0.77 -3.01 5.58
C ASN A 52 -1.67 -3.64 4.51
N GLY A 53 -2.92 -3.17 4.39
CA GLY A 53 -3.84 -3.62 3.34
C GLY A 53 -3.36 -3.26 1.93
N LEU A 54 -2.76 -2.07 1.76
CA LEU A 54 -2.15 -1.65 0.49
C LEU A 54 -0.92 -2.49 0.15
N LEU A 55 -0.02 -2.72 1.12
CA LEU A 55 1.14 -3.59 0.93
C LEU A 55 0.74 -5.01 0.53
N GLN A 56 -0.33 -5.56 1.12
CA GLN A 56 -0.86 -6.86 0.74
C GLN A 56 -1.37 -6.87 -0.71
N LYS A 57 -2.02 -5.79 -1.16
CA LYS A 57 -2.46 -5.63 -2.55
C LYS A 57 -1.28 -5.52 -3.52
N CYS A 58 -0.28 -4.69 -3.20
CA CYS A 58 0.95 -4.57 -4.00
C CYS A 58 1.75 -5.89 -4.05
N GLY A 59 1.81 -6.63 -2.94
CA GLY A 59 2.49 -7.94 -2.89
C GLY A 59 1.81 -9.01 -3.75
N ASN A 60 0.52 -8.84 -4.04
CA ASN A 60 -0.23 -9.75 -4.88
C ASN A 60 0.17 -9.68 -6.36
N GLU A 61 0.81 -8.59 -6.81
CA GLU A 61 1.35 -8.48 -8.17
C GLU A 61 2.46 -9.50 -8.41
N VAL A 62 3.33 -9.73 -7.42
CA VAL A 62 4.42 -10.73 -7.53
C VAL A 62 3.84 -12.14 -7.61
N GLN A 63 2.84 -12.44 -6.77
CA GLN A 63 2.17 -13.74 -6.77
C GLN A 63 1.38 -13.96 -8.07
N ALA A 64 0.62 -12.97 -8.52
CA ALA A 64 -0.13 -13.03 -9.79
C ALA A 64 0.80 -13.17 -11.01
N ASN A 65 1.94 -12.47 -11.01
CA ASN A 65 2.95 -12.60 -12.07
C ASN A 65 3.64 -13.97 -12.05
N LEU A 66 3.88 -14.55 -10.87
CA LEU A 66 4.39 -15.92 -10.73
C LEU A 66 3.38 -16.94 -11.25
N GLU A 67 2.11 -16.82 -10.86
CA GLU A 67 1.03 -17.70 -11.34
C GLU A 67 0.87 -17.62 -12.86
N TRP A 68 0.93 -16.41 -13.43
CA TRP A 68 0.95 -16.22 -14.88
C TRP A 68 2.16 -16.88 -15.54
N LEU A 69 3.38 -16.65 -15.03
CA LEU A 69 4.60 -17.29 -15.56
C LEU A 69 4.53 -18.82 -15.50
N HIS A 70 4.00 -19.39 -14.42
CA HIS A 70 3.79 -20.82 -14.31
C HIS A 70 2.78 -21.34 -15.34
N SER A 71 1.69 -20.59 -15.59
CA SER A 71 0.70 -20.95 -16.62
C SER A 71 1.26 -20.96 -18.05
N LEU A 72 2.32 -20.19 -18.32
CA LEU A 72 3.02 -20.21 -19.62
C LEU A 72 3.88 -21.45 -19.83
N LYS A 73 4.28 -22.13 -18.76
CA LYS A 73 5.12 -23.34 -18.84
C LYS A 73 4.32 -24.59 -19.20
N ASP A 74 3.00 -24.54 -19.04
CA ASP A 74 2.05 -25.61 -19.37
C ASP A 74 1.45 -25.46 -20.80
N LEU A 75 2.00 -24.55 -21.62
CA LEU A 75 1.67 -24.32 -23.04
C LEU A 75 2.65 -24.97 -24.01
#